data_AF-A0A6G1YP76-F1
#
_entry.id   AF-A0A6G1YP76-F1
#
_cell.length_a   1.000
_cell.length_b   1.000
_cell.length_c   1.000
_cell.angle_alpha   90.00
_cell.angle_beta   90.00
_cell.angle_gamma   90.00
#
_symmetry.space_group_name_H-M   'P 1'
#
loop_
_entity.id
_entity.type
_entity.pdbx_description
1 polymer ?
#
loop_
_entity_poly.entity_id
_entity_poly.type
_entity_poly.pdbx_seq_one_letter_code
_entity_poly.pdbx_strand_id
1 'polypeptide(L)'
;MDNNIMERVNNTLRGRERNYRGLNVDDTPMIPLFAAYYNLVREHQAISKTPAKAAGIDLKLGHDKWNGLIKRAHKYKKTGGKIRVWEK
;
A
#
# COMPACT_ATOMS: atom_id res chain seq x y z
N MET A 1 18.19 -7.22 -16.76
CA MET A 1 17.00 -6.76 -16.03
C MET A 1 17.49 -6.04 -14.80
N ASP A 2 17.17 -4.76 -14.67
CA ASP A 2 17.72 -3.94 -13.60
C ASP A 2 16.89 -4.13 -12.31
N ASN A 3 17.56 -4.50 -11.22
CA ASN A 3 16.95 -4.74 -9.91
C ASN A 3 16.62 -3.44 -9.13
N ASN A 4 16.78 -2.29 -9.78
CA ASN A 4 16.71 -0.96 -9.20
C ASN A 4 15.36 -0.70 -8.48
N ILE A 5 14.26 -1.27 -8.99
CA ILE A 5 12.93 -1.12 -8.39
C ILE A 5 12.87 -1.83 -7.03
N MET A 6 13.35 -3.08 -6.96
CA MET A 6 13.37 -3.85 -5.72
C MET A 6 14.32 -3.23 -4.71
N GLU A 7 15.50 -2.77 -5.12
CA GLU A 7 16.42 -2.05 -4.25
C GLU A 7 15.79 -0.79 -3.66
N ARG A 8 15.02 -0.03 -4.46
CA ARG A 8 14.32 1.17 -3.97
C ARG A 8 13.27 0.84 -2.92
N VAL A 9 12.51 -0.24 -3.12
CA VAL A 9 11.51 -0.72 -2.15
C VAL A 9 12.21 -1.16 -0.86
N ASN A 10 13.26 -1.98 -0.98
CA ASN A 10 14.02 -2.51 0.16
C ASN A 10 14.67 -1.37 0.97
N ASN A 11 15.26 -0.38 0.32
CA ASN A 11 15.82 0.80 0.98
C ASN A 11 14.74 1.60 1.72
N THR A 12 13.52 1.69 1.18
CA THR A 12 12.41 2.35 1.86
C THR A 12 11.98 1.57 3.10
N LEU A 13 11.87 0.24 3.00
CA LEU A 13 11.47 -0.61 4.12
C LEU A 13 12.50 -0.61 5.25
N ARG A 14 13.80 -0.73 4.92
CA ARG A 14 14.90 -0.64 5.88
C ARG A 14 14.94 0.71 6.60
N GLY A 15 14.62 1.79 5.90
CA GLY A 15 14.46 3.11 6.51
C GLY A 15 13.27 3.20 7.48
N ARG A 16 12.21 2.41 7.26
CA ARG A 16 11.07 2.31 8.18
C ARG A 16 11.40 1.44 9.38
N GLU A 17 12.00 0.28 9.17
CA GLU A 17 12.50 -0.61 10.23
C GLU A 17 13.31 0.15 11.29
N ARG A 18 14.25 0.98 10.86
CA ARG A 18 15.06 1.80 11.77
C ARG A 18 14.23 2.77 12.63
N ASN A 19 13.15 3.34 12.09
CA ASN A 19 12.42 4.45 12.71
C ASN A 19 11.14 4.02 13.44
N TYR A 20 10.52 2.92 13.01
CA TYR A 20 9.23 2.47 13.53
C TYR A 20 9.45 1.55 14.73
N ARG A 21 8.82 1.90 15.85
CA ARG A 21 8.80 1.05 17.04
C ARG A 21 7.79 -0.08 16.81
N GLY A 22 8.17 -1.31 17.19
CA GLY A 22 7.28 -2.48 17.07
C GLY A 22 7.27 -3.16 15.70
N LEU A 23 8.28 -2.91 14.85
CA LEU A 23 8.53 -3.68 13.63
C LEU A 23 9.26 -5.02 13.88
N ASN A 24 9.85 -5.19 15.07
CA ASN A 24 10.60 -6.40 15.47
C ASN A 24 9.69 -7.54 15.97
N VAL A 25 8.37 -7.42 15.77
CA VAL A 25 7.38 -8.43 16.15
C VAL A 25 6.82 -9.02 14.87
N ASP A 26 6.82 -10.35 14.76
CA ASP A 26 6.48 -11.05 13.52
C ASP A 26 5.07 -10.70 13.02
N ASP A 27 4.07 -10.66 13.91
CA ASP A 27 2.67 -10.35 13.59
C ASP A 27 2.32 -8.86 13.71
N THR A 28 3.26 -7.98 13.35
CA THR A 28 2.99 -6.55 13.38
C THR A 28 2.05 -6.12 12.23
N PRO A 29 0.93 -5.42 12.53
CA PRO A 29 0.06 -4.89 11.49
C PRO A 29 0.72 -3.75 10.69
N MET A 30 1.89 -3.26 11.13
CA MET A 30 2.58 -2.13 10.51
C MET A 30 3.07 -2.42 9.10
N ILE A 31 3.59 -3.63 8.84
CA ILE A 31 4.08 -4.02 7.50
C ILE A 31 2.93 -4.03 6.47
N PRO A 32 1.82 -4.75 6.69
CA PRO A 32 0.70 -4.72 5.74
C PRO A 32 0.08 -3.33 5.61
N LEU A 33 0.03 -2.56 6.69
CA LEU A 33 -0.44 -1.16 6.63
C LEU A 33 0.46 -0.29 5.78
N PHE A 34 1.78 -0.44 5.92
CA PHE A 34 2.77 0.27 5.12
C PHE A 34 2.67 -0.12 3.65
N ALA A 35 2.50 -1.40 3.34
CA ALA A 35 2.29 -1.86 1.97
C ALA A 35 1.03 -1.25 1.34
N ALA A 36 -0.09 -1.19 2.08
CA ALA A 36 -1.31 -0.52 1.64
C ALA A 36 -1.08 0.98 1.39
N TYR A 37 -0.40 1.67 2.31
CA TYR A 37 -0.04 3.07 2.17
C TYR A 37 0.85 3.33 0.95
N TYR A 38 1.91 2.54 0.77
CA TYR A 38 2.86 2.67 -0.33
C TYR A 38 2.18 2.48 -1.68
N ASN A 39 1.33 1.47 -1.81
CA ASN A 39 0.68 1.14 -3.09
C ASN A 39 -0.51 2.07 -3.42
N LEU A 40 -1.29 2.49 -2.43
CA LEU A 40 -2.59 3.15 -2.65
C LEU A 40 -2.58 4.65 -2.40
N VAL A 41 -1.67 5.17 -1.57
CA VAL A 41 -1.72 6.57 -1.09
C VAL A 41 -0.48 7.36 -1.47
N ARG A 42 0.71 6.77 -1.32
CA ARG A 42 1.99 7.45 -1.57
C ARG A 42 2.27 7.57 -3.06
N GLU A 43 2.54 8.79 -3.51
CA GLU A 43 3.02 9.04 -4.87
C GLU A 43 4.52 8.82 -4.98
N HIS A 44 4.93 8.24 -6.10
CA HIS A 44 6.32 7.92 -6.40
C HIS A 44 6.89 8.95 -7.37
N GLN A 45 8.05 9.51 -7.04
CA GLN A 45 8.71 10.50 -7.89
C GLN A 45 9.06 9.97 -9.29
N ALA A 46 9.40 8.67 -9.41
CA ALA A 46 9.77 8.07 -10.69
C ALA A 46 8.59 7.90 -11.67
N ILE A 47 7.37 7.72 -11.16
CA ILE A 47 6.17 7.45 -11.98
C ILE A 47 5.09 8.53 -11.82
N SER A 48 5.36 9.57 -11.01
CA SER A 48 4.45 10.68 -10.64
C SER A 48 3.03 10.26 -10.26
N LYS A 49 2.88 9.01 -9.79
CA LYS A 49 1.61 8.33 -9.50
C LYS A 49 1.79 7.38 -8.33
N THR A 50 0.69 6.90 -7.78
CA THR A 50 0.72 5.73 -6.88
C THR A 50 0.93 4.46 -7.73
N PRO A 51 1.57 3.40 -7.19
CA PRO A 51 1.74 2.13 -7.91
C PRO A 51 0.39 1.57 -8.39
N ALA A 52 -0.65 1.67 -7.57
CA ALA A 52 -2.00 1.26 -7.97
C ALA A 52 -2.55 2.05 -9.15
N LYS A 53 -2.36 3.38 -9.17
CA LYS A 53 -2.81 4.22 -10.29
C LYS A 53 -2.02 3.96 -11.57
N ALA A 54 -0.73 3.65 -11.46
CA ALA A 54 0.08 3.21 -12.59
C ALA A 54 -0.39 1.86 -13.14
N ALA A 55 -0.87 0.96 -12.28
CA ALA A 55 -1.50 -0.30 -12.65
C ALA A 55 -2.96 -0.16 -13.15
N GLY A 56 -3.46 1.06 -13.35
CA GLY A 56 -4.83 1.32 -13.81
C GLY A 56 -5.92 1.25 -12.74
N ILE A 57 -5.55 1.13 -11.46
CA ILE A 57 -6.48 1.09 -10.33
C ILE A 57 -6.66 2.51 -9.78
N ASP A 58 -7.74 3.18 -10.17
CA ASP A 58 -8.14 4.47 -9.59
C ASP A 58 -9.22 4.30 -8.51
N LEU A 59 -8.84 4.54 -7.26
CA LEU A 59 -9.72 4.40 -6.10
C LEU A 59 -10.56 5.65 -5.81
N LYS A 60 -10.27 6.79 -6.47
CA LYS A 60 -10.98 8.08 -6.28
C LYS A 60 -11.10 8.47 -4.80
N LEU A 61 -9.98 8.50 -4.08
CA LEU A 61 -9.94 8.64 -2.62
C LEU A 61 -10.26 10.06 -2.09
N GLY A 62 -10.37 11.07 -2.97
CA GLY A 62 -10.60 12.46 -2.58
C GLY A 62 -9.37 13.16 -2.01
N HIS A 63 -9.58 14.25 -1.28
CA HIS A 63 -8.51 15.08 -0.71
C HIS A 63 -7.75 14.34 0.41
N ASP A 64 -8.48 13.84 1.41
CA ASP A 64 -7.91 12.98 2.44
C ASP A 64 -7.89 11.53 1.94
N LYS A 65 -6.79 11.18 1.27
CA LYS A 65 -6.59 9.88 0.65
C LYS A 65 -6.70 8.72 1.65
N TRP A 66 -6.25 8.93 2.88
CA TRP A 66 -6.23 7.86 3.89
C TRP A 66 -7.61 7.59 4.46
N ASN A 67 -8.34 8.65 4.84
CA ASN A 67 -9.72 8.53 5.28
C ASN A 67 -10.62 7.99 4.15
N GLY A 68 -10.40 8.44 2.91
CA GLY A 68 -11.08 7.92 1.73
C GLY A 68 -10.86 6.42 1.55
N LEU A 69 -9.62 5.94 1.77
CA LEU A 69 -9.28 4.53 1.66
C LEU A 69 -10.01 3.69 2.71
N ILE A 70 -9.99 4.13 3.97
CA ILE A 70 -10.67 3.43 5.08
C ILE A 70 -12.18 3.37 4.83
N LYS A 71 -12.81 4.49 4.44
CA LYS A 71 -14.25 4.54 4.12
C LYS A 71 -14.61 3.57 2.98
N ARG A 72 -13.78 3.51 1.94
CA ARG A 72 -13.98 2.61 0.80
C ARG A 72 -13.85 1.14 1.21
N ALA A 73 -12.82 0.80 1.99
CA ALA A 73 -12.63 -0.54 2.53
C ALA A 73 -13.81 -0.97 3.42
N HIS A 74 -14.29 -0.08 4.29
CA HIS A 74 -15.45 -0.34 5.14
C HIS A 74 -16.73 -0.57 4.31
N LYS A 75 -16.96 0.23 3.28
CA LYS A 75 -18.08 0.03 2.36
C LYS A 75 -17.99 -1.31 1.64
N TYR A 76 -16.81 -1.68 1.14
CA TYR A 76 -16.59 -2.97 0.49
C TYR A 76 -16.89 -4.16 1.40
N LYS A 77 -16.46 -4.10 2.67
CA LYS A 77 -16.78 -5.12 3.69
C LYS A 77 -18.28 -5.25 3.91
N LYS A 78 -19.00 -4.12 4.04
CA LYS A 78 -20.47 -4.11 4.23
C LYS A 78 -21.25 -4.70 3.05
N THR A 79 -20.79 -4.48 1.82
CA THR A 79 -21.45 -4.99 0.61
C THR A 79 -21.16 -6.48 0.35
N GLY A 80 -20.46 -7.17 1.26
CA GLY A 80 -20.14 -8.60 1.10
C GLY A 80 -19.10 -8.85 0.00
N GLY A 81 -18.18 -7.89 -0.20
CA GLY A 81 -17.14 -7.98 -1.20
C GLY A 81 -16.37 -9.31 -1.09
N LYS A 82 -16.54 -10.18 -2.09
CA LYS A 82 -15.82 -11.44 -2.18
C LYS A 82 -14.39 -11.14 -2.63
N ILE A 83 -13.41 -11.52 -1.82
CA ILE A 83 -12.01 -11.60 -2.26
C ILE A 83 -12.01 -12.67 -3.35
N ARG A 84 -11.86 -12.28 -4.62
CA ARG A 84 -11.50 -13.23 -5.67
C ARG A 84 -10.05 -13.59 -5.43
N VAL A 85 -9.83 -14.61 -4.60
CA VAL A 85 -8.52 -15.25 -4.55
C VAL A 85 -8.32 -15.80 -5.95
N TRP A 86 -7.23 -15.39 -6.61
CA TRP A 86 -6.82 -16.03 -7.85
C TRP A 86 -6.44 -17.46 -7.45
N GLU A 87 -7.38 -18.39 -7.59
CA GLU A 87 -7.07 -19.81 -7.49
C GLU A 87 -6.00 -20.10 -8.55
N LYS A 88 -4.92 -20.74 -8.10
CA LYS A 88 -3.79 -21.15 -8.93
C LYS A 88 -4.23 -22.21 -9.93
#